data_AF-A0A0U5GJ33-F1
#
_entry.id   AF-A0A0U5GJ33-F1
#
_cell.length_a   1.000
_cell.length_b   1.000
_cell.length_c   1.000
_cell.angle_alpha   90.00
_cell.angle_beta   90.00
_cell.angle_gamma   90.00
#
_symmetry.space_group_name_H-M   'P 1'
#
loop_
_entity.id
_entity.type
_entity.pdbx_description
1 polymer ?
#
loop_
_entity_poly.entity_id
_entity_poly.type
_entity_poly.pdbx_seq_one_letter_code
_entity_poly.pdbx_strand_id
1 'polypeptide(L)'
;MKRGHRFPLAETLRTMDPARLQALETIDPTPQPPWQAPAFTEIDIEPDRDKAKEKASARQKAAGITVFSDASGQRNCLGAAAVALDQSQNIIQHRKVCIGSMEHWSVYAAELMAIYYAISLVLKIRMENQDSPANKQEPATILSDSMSALQAISNAWNKSGQRIIQAIRQSAQELKARGIPLRLQWVPGHCGDPGNEAADRLAKGAVGPDQEHPFQHLLSREKGFIRNRIQKEWGQEWKASKKGGHLRRIDKDLPSIRTRRMYGSLQRNRAYLLTQLRTGHSWLASHGKLHQFREDDKCECGAAETVVHVLIDCPRLKVIRQELRRKIGTAFNDISGMLGRGSQGKEGKEDDMQGGSILGAVLDFAEASQRFQSRAPQGR
;
A
#
# COMPACT_ATOMS: atom_id res chain seq x y z
N MET A 1 39.68 -23.15 -4.28
CA MET A 1 39.31 -21.72 -4.11
C MET A 1 37.90 -21.62 -3.53
N LYS A 2 37.77 -21.25 -2.24
CA LYS A 2 36.48 -21.03 -1.59
C LYS A 2 35.84 -19.79 -2.22
N ARG A 3 34.64 -19.93 -2.80
CA ARG A 3 33.84 -18.80 -3.32
C ARG A 3 33.57 -17.87 -2.13
N GLY A 4 34.26 -16.72 -2.09
CA GLY A 4 34.08 -15.70 -1.06
C GLY A 4 32.61 -15.28 -0.96
N HIS A 5 32.18 -14.89 0.24
CA HIS A 5 30.83 -14.42 0.51
C HIS A 5 30.42 -13.39 -0.55
N ARG A 6 29.51 -13.78 -1.44
CA ARG A 6 28.99 -12.92 -2.50
C ARG A 6 28.14 -11.85 -1.82
N PHE A 7 28.60 -10.60 -1.83
CA PHE A 7 27.79 -9.49 -1.37
C PHE A 7 26.50 -9.44 -2.20
N PRO A 8 25.31 -9.44 -1.59
CA PRO A 8 24.04 -9.43 -2.32
C PRO A 8 23.98 -8.31 -3.37
N LEU A 9 24.49 -7.11 -3.04
CA LEU A 9 24.56 -5.97 -3.95
C LEU A 9 25.45 -6.25 -5.18
N ALA A 10 26.59 -6.92 -5.00
CA ALA A 10 27.48 -7.25 -6.11
C ALA A 10 26.85 -8.30 -7.05
N GLU A 11 26.07 -9.24 -6.52
CA GLU A 11 25.31 -10.19 -7.34
C GLU A 11 24.15 -9.50 -8.06
N THR A 12 23.44 -8.58 -7.38
CA THR A 12 22.40 -7.75 -8.02
C THR A 12 22.98 -6.92 -9.17
N LEU A 13 24.11 -6.25 -8.99
CA LEU A 13 24.73 -5.44 -10.05
C LEU A 13 25.16 -6.27 -11.27
N ARG A 14 25.51 -7.55 -11.09
CA ARG A 14 25.86 -8.47 -12.19
C ARG A 14 24.66 -9.06 -12.90
N THR A 15 23.55 -9.24 -12.19
CA THR A 15 22.33 -9.89 -12.70
C THR A 15 21.27 -8.89 -13.12
N MET A 16 21.46 -7.61 -12.78
CA MET A 16 20.58 -6.53 -13.19
C MET A 16 20.74 -6.31 -14.69
N ASP A 17 19.62 -6.38 -15.40
CA ASP A 17 19.51 -5.91 -16.77
C ASP A 17 18.95 -4.48 -16.74
N PRO A 18 19.77 -3.44 -17.03
CA PRO A 18 19.32 -2.06 -17.04
C PRO A 18 18.24 -1.78 -18.09
N ALA A 19 18.15 -2.58 -19.17
CA ALA A 19 17.14 -2.38 -20.21
C ALA A 19 15.72 -2.56 -19.65
N ARG A 20 15.55 -3.47 -18.67
CA ARG A 20 14.27 -3.67 -17.98
C ARG A 20 13.80 -2.43 -17.20
N LEU A 21 14.72 -1.55 -16.81
CA LEU A 21 14.39 -0.32 -16.09
C LEU A 21 13.88 0.78 -17.04
N GLN A 22 14.19 0.71 -18.34
CA GLN A 22 13.73 1.71 -19.32
C GLN A 22 12.22 1.66 -19.55
N ALA A 23 11.57 0.53 -19.28
CA ALA A 23 10.12 0.38 -19.35
C ALA A 23 9.39 0.97 -18.13
N LEU A 24 10.12 1.32 -17.06
CA LEU A 24 9.56 1.82 -15.81
C LEU A 24 9.62 3.34 -15.74
N GLU A 25 8.67 3.92 -15.01
CA GLU A 25 8.69 5.34 -14.69
C GLU A 25 9.95 5.71 -13.90
N THR A 26 10.48 6.90 -14.18
CA THR A 26 11.51 7.54 -13.36
C THR A 26 10.84 8.54 -12.44
N ILE A 27 11.14 8.44 -11.14
CA ILE A 27 10.67 9.38 -10.12
C ILE A 27 11.85 10.27 -9.74
N ASP A 28 11.74 11.56 -10.07
CA ASP A 28 12.64 12.61 -9.63
C ASP A 28 12.38 12.87 -8.14
N PRO A 29 13.39 12.70 -7.26
CA PRO A 29 13.22 12.91 -5.84
C PRO A 29 13.21 14.40 -5.44
N THR A 30 13.55 15.31 -6.35
CA THR A 30 13.72 16.73 -6.04
C THR A 30 12.36 17.42 -5.81
N PRO A 31 12.23 18.23 -4.74
CA PRO A 31 11.01 18.97 -4.49
C PRO A 31 10.82 20.05 -5.57
N GLN A 32 9.57 20.33 -5.92
CA GLN A 32 9.28 21.46 -6.79
C GLN A 32 9.63 22.78 -6.10
N PRO A 33 10.16 23.77 -6.82
CA PRO A 33 10.45 25.07 -6.25
C PRO A 33 9.19 25.76 -5.73
N PRO A 34 9.17 26.25 -4.47
CA PRO A 34 7.97 26.85 -3.88
C PRO A 34 7.53 28.17 -4.55
N TRP A 35 8.43 28.81 -5.31
CA TRP A 35 8.16 30.03 -6.06
C TRP A 35 7.57 29.78 -7.46
N GLN A 36 7.31 28.54 -7.84
CA GLN A 36 6.73 28.23 -9.15
C GLN A 36 5.28 28.68 -9.23
N ALA A 37 4.92 29.42 -10.28
CA ALA A 37 3.54 29.85 -10.50
C ALA A 37 2.59 28.64 -10.65
N PRO A 38 1.36 28.73 -10.10
CA PRO A 38 0.41 27.63 -10.17
C PRO A 38 -0.02 27.39 -11.63
N ALA A 39 0.00 26.10 -12.01
CA ALA A 39 -0.38 25.65 -13.36
C ALA A 39 -1.88 25.85 -13.63
N PHE A 40 -2.70 25.64 -12.61
CA PHE A 40 -4.15 25.82 -12.66
C PHE A 40 -4.55 27.13 -11.98
N THR A 41 -5.65 27.74 -12.41
CA THR A 41 -6.25 28.89 -11.73
C THR A 41 -6.80 28.49 -10.37
N GLU A 42 -7.39 27.29 -10.30
CA GLU A 42 -7.99 26.75 -9.09
C GLU A 42 -8.05 25.22 -9.19
N ILE A 43 -7.84 24.54 -8.07
CA ILE A 43 -8.12 23.10 -7.89
C ILE A 43 -9.07 22.99 -6.70
N ASP A 44 -10.37 22.83 -7.00
CA ASP A 44 -11.45 22.84 -6.00
C ASP A 44 -11.75 21.41 -5.54
N ILE A 45 -11.41 21.11 -4.29
CA ILE A 45 -11.65 19.81 -3.65
C ILE A 45 -12.58 20.04 -2.46
N GLU A 46 -13.87 20.18 -2.77
CA GLU A 46 -14.93 20.33 -1.78
C GLU A 46 -15.30 18.94 -1.20
N PRO A 47 -15.02 18.64 0.08
CA PRO A 47 -15.31 17.32 0.65
C PRO A 47 -16.82 17.05 0.83
N ASP A 48 -17.63 18.10 0.92
CA ASP A 48 -19.09 17.99 1.00
C ASP A 48 -19.67 17.68 -0.39
N ARG A 49 -20.32 16.52 -0.51
CA ARG A 49 -20.83 16.02 -1.80
C ARG A 49 -21.86 16.95 -2.42
N ASP A 50 -22.75 17.53 -1.62
CA ASP A 50 -23.86 18.33 -2.14
C ASP A 50 -23.34 19.70 -2.58
N LYS A 51 -22.46 20.31 -1.78
CA LYS A 51 -21.78 21.56 -2.18
C LYS A 51 -20.93 21.39 -3.44
N ALA A 52 -20.21 20.26 -3.56
CA ALA A 52 -19.43 19.96 -4.76
C ALA A 52 -20.31 19.89 -6.02
N LYS A 53 -21.49 19.26 -5.92
CA LYS A 53 -22.46 19.20 -7.04
C LYS A 53 -23.04 20.54 -7.40
N GLU A 54 -23.40 21.36 -6.41
CA GLU A 54 -23.94 22.70 -6.63
C GLU A 54 -22.92 23.58 -7.37
N LYS A 55 -21.66 23.57 -6.91
CA LYS A 55 -20.54 24.26 -7.58
C LYS A 55 -20.34 23.75 -9.01
N ALA A 56 -20.42 22.45 -9.24
CA ALA A 56 -20.26 21.87 -10.57
C ALA A 56 -21.40 22.31 -11.50
N SER A 57 -22.64 22.24 -11.02
CA SER A 57 -23.83 22.66 -11.77
C SER A 57 -23.78 24.15 -12.12
N ALA A 58 -23.28 24.98 -11.21
CA ALA A 58 -23.09 26.41 -11.47
C ALA A 58 -22.03 26.66 -12.56
N ARG A 59 -20.91 25.93 -12.53
CA ARG A 59 -19.85 26.03 -13.54
C ARG A 59 -20.26 25.47 -14.91
N GLN A 60 -21.06 24.40 -14.94
CA GLN A 60 -21.65 23.85 -16.17
C GLN A 60 -22.62 24.84 -16.84
N LYS A 61 -23.33 25.66 -16.06
CA LYS A 61 -24.22 26.72 -16.58
C LYS A 61 -23.46 27.96 -17.05
N ALA A 62 -22.21 28.15 -16.64
CA ALA A 62 -21.38 29.25 -17.10
C ALA A 62 -20.97 29.05 -18.58
N ALA A 63 -20.69 30.14 -19.29
CA ALA A 63 -20.37 30.10 -20.73
C ALA A 63 -19.00 29.47 -21.07
N GLY A 64 -18.26 28.96 -20.07
CA GLY A 64 -16.95 28.34 -20.23
C GLY A 64 -17.01 26.88 -20.68
N ILE A 65 -15.92 26.38 -21.26
CA ILE A 65 -15.80 24.97 -21.64
C ILE A 65 -15.77 24.10 -20.38
N THR A 66 -16.65 23.09 -20.34
CA THR A 66 -16.66 22.07 -19.29
C THR A 66 -16.36 20.70 -19.89
N VAL A 67 -15.39 19.99 -19.30
CA VAL A 67 -15.00 18.62 -19.68
C VAL A 67 -15.05 17.73 -18.45
N PHE A 68 -15.62 16.54 -18.60
CA PHE A 68 -15.62 15.50 -17.58
C PHE A 68 -14.53 14.49 -17.90
N SER A 69 -13.86 13.97 -16.89
CA SER A 69 -12.86 12.92 -17.02
C SER A 69 -13.13 11.79 -16.03
N ASP A 70 -12.96 10.56 -16.48
CA ASP A 70 -13.13 9.37 -15.64
C ASP A 70 -12.24 8.21 -16.14
N ALA A 71 -11.95 7.27 -15.26
CA ALA A 71 -11.28 6.03 -15.58
C ALA A 71 -11.99 4.80 -15.00
N SER A 72 -11.95 3.70 -15.74
CA SER A 72 -12.62 2.47 -15.34
C SER A 72 -11.76 1.24 -15.55
N GLY A 73 -11.98 0.25 -14.70
CA GLY A 73 -11.24 -1.00 -14.70
C GLY A 73 -12.15 -2.21 -14.86
N GLN A 74 -11.90 -3.03 -15.88
CA GLN A 74 -12.62 -4.28 -16.13
C GLN A 74 -11.66 -5.36 -16.64
N ARG A 75 -11.89 -6.63 -16.26
CA ARG A 75 -11.11 -7.78 -16.76
C ARG A 75 -9.58 -7.58 -16.68
N ASN A 76 -9.10 -7.03 -15.56
CA ASN A 76 -7.68 -6.73 -15.31
C ASN A 76 -7.04 -5.70 -16.26
N CYS A 77 -7.85 -4.91 -16.97
CA CYS A 77 -7.41 -3.84 -17.85
C CYS A 77 -8.08 -2.52 -17.47
N LEU A 78 -7.47 -1.40 -17.86
CA LEU A 78 -7.92 -0.05 -17.54
C LEU A 78 -8.20 0.73 -18.83
N GLY A 79 -9.24 1.56 -18.77
CA GLY A 79 -9.58 2.54 -19.79
C GLY A 79 -9.79 3.90 -19.13
N ALA A 80 -9.53 4.97 -19.88
CA ALA A 80 -9.77 6.35 -19.46
C ALA A 80 -10.54 7.10 -20.54
N ALA A 81 -11.35 8.07 -20.13
CA ALA A 81 -12.05 8.92 -21.05
C ALA A 81 -12.17 10.36 -20.56
N ALA A 82 -12.33 11.25 -21.53
CA ALA A 82 -12.73 12.63 -21.34
C ALA A 82 -13.88 12.97 -22.28
N VAL A 83 -14.86 13.73 -21.82
CA VAL A 83 -16.06 14.08 -22.59
C VAL A 83 -16.48 15.52 -22.33
N ALA A 84 -16.85 16.22 -23.39
CA ALA A 84 -17.48 17.52 -23.33
C ALA A 84 -18.93 17.39 -23.79
N LEU A 85 -19.83 18.06 -23.08
CA LEU A 85 -21.27 18.09 -23.40
C LEU A 85 -21.70 19.51 -23.81
N ASP A 86 -22.76 19.60 -24.61
CA ASP A 86 -23.49 20.87 -24.81
C ASP A 86 -24.48 21.15 -23.66
N GLN A 87 -25.19 22.29 -23.73
CA GLN A 87 -26.22 22.67 -22.76
C GLN A 87 -27.43 21.70 -22.74
N SER A 88 -27.63 20.94 -23.82
CA SER A 88 -28.66 19.91 -23.94
C SER A 88 -28.16 18.53 -23.50
N GLN A 89 -26.97 18.46 -22.88
CA GLN A 89 -26.34 17.24 -22.38
C GLN A 89 -25.95 16.22 -23.46
N ASN A 90 -25.86 16.64 -24.73
CA ASN A 90 -25.35 15.80 -25.80
C ASN A 90 -23.84 15.86 -25.86
N ILE A 91 -23.21 14.74 -26.20
CA ILE A 91 -21.76 14.66 -26.37
C ILE A 91 -21.36 15.47 -27.62
N ILE A 92 -20.66 16.57 -27.42
CA ILE A 92 -20.09 17.38 -28.52
C ILE A 92 -18.74 16.83 -28.96
N GLN A 93 -17.93 16.40 -28.00
CA GLN A 93 -16.61 15.84 -28.28
C GLN A 93 -16.18 14.94 -27.14
N HIS A 94 -15.42 13.90 -27.49
CA HIS A 94 -14.89 12.98 -26.51
C HIS A 94 -13.53 12.45 -26.93
N ARG A 95 -12.80 11.93 -25.97
CA ARG A 95 -11.59 11.17 -26.16
C ARG A 95 -11.63 9.97 -25.23
N LYS A 96 -11.33 8.80 -25.76
CA LYS A 96 -11.19 7.57 -24.98
C LYS A 96 -9.83 6.97 -25.28
N VAL A 97 -9.21 6.38 -24.28
CA VAL A 97 -7.85 5.84 -24.39
C VAL A 97 -7.76 4.55 -23.60
N CYS A 98 -7.23 3.52 -24.24
CA CYS A 98 -6.87 2.29 -23.54
C CYS A 98 -5.56 2.48 -22.75
N ILE A 99 -5.60 2.21 -21.45
CA ILE A 99 -4.45 2.33 -20.55
C ILE A 99 -3.65 1.02 -20.51
N GLY A 100 -4.34 -0.12 -20.65
CA GLY A 100 -3.74 -1.46 -20.65
C GLY A 100 -3.85 -2.17 -19.30
N SER A 101 -2.97 -3.14 -19.08
CA SER A 101 -3.06 -4.08 -17.96
C SER A 101 -2.90 -3.44 -16.58
N MET A 102 -3.76 -3.83 -15.64
CA MET A 102 -3.63 -3.51 -14.22
C MET A 102 -2.35 -4.08 -13.60
N GLU A 103 -1.64 -4.99 -14.25
CA GLU A 103 -0.31 -5.42 -13.79
C GLU A 103 0.72 -4.28 -13.81
N HIS A 104 0.55 -3.32 -14.73
CA HIS A 104 1.48 -2.21 -14.92
C HIS A 104 0.88 -0.86 -14.49
N TRP A 105 -0.45 -0.77 -14.47
CA TRP A 105 -1.19 0.47 -14.22
C TRP A 105 -2.15 0.33 -13.04
N SER A 106 -2.47 1.45 -12.40
CA SER A 106 -3.48 1.53 -11.34
C SER A 106 -4.65 2.40 -11.80
N VAL A 107 -5.84 2.20 -11.22
CA VAL A 107 -7.00 3.08 -11.47
C VAL A 107 -6.61 4.53 -11.24
N TYR A 108 -5.92 4.82 -10.14
CA TYR A 108 -5.37 6.14 -9.85
C TYR A 108 -4.51 6.74 -11.00
N ALA A 109 -3.65 5.97 -11.65
CA ALA A 109 -2.89 6.47 -12.79
C ALA A 109 -3.76 6.65 -14.04
N ALA A 110 -4.76 5.78 -14.24
CA ALA A 110 -5.74 5.94 -15.30
C ALA A 110 -6.57 7.24 -15.13
N GLU A 111 -6.95 7.59 -13.89
CA GLU A 111 -7.62 8.86 -13.56
C GLU A 111 -6.75 10.07 -13.90
N LEU A 112 -5.45 10.04 -13.56
CA LEU A 112 -4.52 11.08 -13.96
C LEU A 112 -4.44 11.21 -15.48
N MET A 113 -4.41 10.09 -16.21
CA MET A 113 -4.42 10.12 -17.67
C MET A 113 -5.74 10.62 -18.25
N ALA A 114 -6.88 10.32 -17.63
CA ALA A 114 -8.18 10.86 -18.00
C ALA A 114 -8.15 12.40 -17.93
N ILE A 115 -7.62 12.97 -16.85
CA ILE A 115 -7.42 14.42 -16.69
C ILE A 115 -6.45 14.97 -17.75
N TYR A 116 -5.31 14.29 -17.99
CA TYR A 116 -4.37 14.69 -19.03
C TYR A 116 -5.03 14.76 -20.41
N TYR A 117 -5.86 13.77 -20.76
CA TYR A 117 -6.60 13.76 -22.01
C TYR A 117 -7.75 14.77 -22.03
N ALA A 118 -8.37 15.09 -20.90
CA ALA A 118 -9.33 16.18 -20.79
C ALA A 118 -8.69 17.54 -21.12
N ILE A 119 -7.45 17.80 -20.69
CA ILE A 119 -6.70 19.01 -21.08
C ILE A 119 -6.52 19.08 -22.60
N SER A 120 -6.16 17.95 -23.23
CA SER A 120 -6.03 17.90 -24.70
C SER A 120 -7.37 18.15 -25.42
N LEU A 121 -8.48 17.70 -24.84
CA LEU A 121 -9.82 17.89 -25.37
C LEU A 121 -10.24 19.37 -25.27
N VAL A 122 -9.95 20.03 -24.14
CA VAL A 122 -10.17 21.49 -23.99
C VAL A 122 -9.43 22.27 -25.07
N LEU A 123 -8.16 21.93 -25.35
CA LEU A 123 -7.39 22.59 -26.41
C LEU A 123 -8.05 22.41 -27.78
N LYS A 124 -8.49 21.18 -28.10
CA LYS A 124 -9.15 20.86 -29.37
C LYS A 124 -10.42 21.69 -29.56
N ILE A 125 -11.30 21.71 -28.55
CA ILE A 125 -12.54 22.50 -28.56
C ILE A 125 -12.24 24.00 -28.73
N ARG A 126 -11.19 24.53 -28.09
CA ARG A 126 -10.80 25.93 -28.26
C ARG A 126 -10.29 26.26 -29.65
N MET A 127 -9.55 25.36 -30.27
CA MET A 127 -9.04 25.56 -31.63
C MET A 127 -10.16 25.51 -32.67
N GLU A 128 -11.17 24.67 -32.47
CA GLU A 128 -12.34 24.56 -33.36
C GLU A 128 -13.29 25.77 -33.24
N ASN A 129 -13.28 26.49 -32.10
CA ASN A 129 -14.19 27.62 -31.81
C ASN A 129 -13.51 29.00 -31.81
N GLN A 130 -12.46 29.21 -32.62
CA GLN A 130 -11.66 30.46 -32.62
C GLN A 130 -12.46 31.75 -32.90
N ASP A 131 -13.63 31.64 -33.55
CA ASP A 131 -14.47 32.77 -33.98
C ASP A 131 -15.45 33.31 -32.92
N SER A 132 -15.52 32.71 -31.73
CA SER A 132 -16.44 33.14 -30.66
C SER A 132 -15.75 34.03 -29.59
N PRO A 133 -15.94 35.36 -29.61
CA PRO A 133 -15.31 36.28 -28.64
C PRO A 133 -15.85 36.12 -27.21
N ALA A 134 -17.10 35.66 -27.05
CA ALA A 134 -17.77 35.54 -25.75
C ALA A 134 -17.10 34.53 -24.80
N ASN A 135 -16.30 33.61 -25.35
CA ASN A 135 -15.78 32.48 -24.59
C ASN A 135 -14.36 32.74 -24.06
N LYS A 136 -13.70 33.86 -24.39
CA LYS A 136 -12.25 34.06 -24.13
C LYS A 136 -11.85 34.41 -22.68
N GLN A 137 -12.80 34.74 -21.81
CA GLN A 137 -12.48 35.24 -20.46
C GLN A 137 -12.67 34.20 -19.33
N GLU A 138 -13.52 33.19 -19.51
CA GLU A 138 -13.78 32.18 -18.48
C GLU A 138 -12.77 31.01 -18.53
N PRO A 139 -12.26 30.53 -17.38
CA PRO A 139 -11.43 29.35 -17.33
C PRO A 139 -12.19 28.10 -17.79
N ALA A 140 -11.52 27.24 -18.57
CA ALA A 140 -12.08 25.93 -18.86
C ALA A 140 -12.03 25.05 -17.60
N THR A 141 -13.14 24.37 -17.31
CA THR A 141 -13.30 23.54 -16.11
C THR A 141 -13.22 22.06 -16.47
N ILE A 142 -12.35 21.32 -15.79
CA ILE A 142 -12.30 19.86 -15.85
C ILE A 142 -12.88 19.29 -14.55
N LEU A 143 -13.92 18.48 -14.69
CA LEU A 143 -14.61 17.79 -13.61
C LEU A 143 -14.13 16.34 -13.54
N SER A 144 -13.69 15.90 -12.35
CA SER A 144 -13.25 14.53 -12.10
C SER A 144 -13.78 14.06 -10.76
N ASP A 145 -14.16 12.78 -10.65
CA ASP A 145 -14.56 12.19 -9.39
C ASP A 145 -13.42 11.58 -8.57
N SER A 146 -12.21 11.58 -9.12
CA SER A 146 -10.99 11.13 -8.43
C SER A 146 -10.37 12.24 -7.58
N MET A 147 -10.86 12.35 -6.34
CA MET A 147 -10.27 13.24 -5.32
C MET A 147 -8.77 12.97 -5.14
N SER A 148 -8.36 11.70 -5.21
CA SER A 148 -6.96 11.30 -5.08
C SER A 148 -6.07 11.82 -6.23
N ALA A 149 -6.58 11.84 -7.47
CA ALA A 149 -5.87 12.39 -8.61
C ALA A 149 -5.70 13.91 -8.47
N LEU A 150 -6.76 14.63 -8.10
CA LEU A 150 -6.72 16.08 -7.88
C LEU A 150 -5.77 16.47 -6.74
N GLN A 151 -5.79 15.75 -5.62
CA GLN A 151 -4.85 15.95 -4.52
C GLN A 151 -3.39 15.73 -4.94
N ALA A 152 -3.15 14.76 -5.82
CA ALA A 152 -1.81 14.50 -6.33
C ALA A 152 -1.30 15.56 -7.31
N ILE A 153 -2.19 16.10 -8.15
CA ILE A 153 -1.86 17.22 -9.07
C ILE A 153 -1.55 18.48 -8.26
N SER A 154 -2.33 18.74 -7.21
CA SER A 154 -2.11 19.85 -6.26
C SER A 154 -0.76 19.70 -5.54
N ASN A 155 -0.50 18.51 -4.97
CA ASN A 155 0.71 18.18 -4.22
C ASN A 155 1.60 17.18 -4.97
N ALA A 156 2.32 17.68 -5.98
CA ALA A 156 3.14 16.92 -6.93
C ALA A 156 4.51 16.45 -6.36
N TRP A 157 4.53 15.92 -5.14
CA TRP A 157 5.72 15.27 -4.56
C TRP A 157 5.93 13.88 -5.20
N ASN A 158 7.15 13.33 -5.12
CA ASN A 158 7.67 11.96 -5.36
C ASN A 158 6.66 10.80 -5.17
N LYS A 159 5.63 10.76 -6.02
CA LYS A 159 4.55 9.77 -6.03
C LYS A 159 4.64 8.94 -7.31
N SER A 160 4.04 7.76 -7.29
CA SER A 160 3.86 6.99 -8.53
C SER A 160 2.97 7.75 -9.50
N GLY A 161 3.25 7.70 -10.80
CA GLY A 161 2.60 8.52 -11.81
C GLY A 161 3.19 9.93 -11.94
N GLN A 162 4.37 10.22 -11.37
CA GLN A 162 4.96 11.57 -11.36
C GLN A 162 5.08 12.16 -12.77
N ARG A 163 5.50 11.37 -13.77
CA ARG A 163 5.59 11.84 -15.17
C ARG A 163 4.23 12.25 -15.74
N ILE A 164 3.15 11.58 -15.34
CA ILE A 164 1.78 11.95 -15.75
C ILE A 164 1.39 13.27 -15.09
N ILE A 165 1.65 13.42 -13.79
CA ILE A 165 1.38 14.67 -13.05
C ILE A 165 2.18 15.85 -13.64
N GLN A 166 3.44 15.64 -13.98
CA GLN A 166 4.29 16.64 -14.63
C GLN A 166 3.73 17.02 -16.00
N ALA A 167 3.33 16.05 -16.83
CA ALA A 167 2.71 16.31 -18.12
C ALA A 167 1.41 17.12 -17.98
N ILE A 168 0.54 16.78 -17.02
CA ILE A 168 -0.68 17.55 -16.69
C ILE A 168 -0.35 19.00 -16.36
N ARG A 169 0.62 19.24 -15.46
CA ARG A 169 1.01 20.60 -15.03
C ARG A 169 1.63 21.39 -16.17
N GLN A 170 2.50 20.76 -16.95
CA GLN A 170 3.12 21.38 -18.13
C GLN A 170 2.06 21.77 -19.17
N SER A 171 1.17 20.85 -19.54
CA SER A 171 0.09 21.15 -20.48
C SER A 171 -0.85 22.25 -19.97
N ALA A 172 -1.15 22.28 -18.67
CA ALA A 172 -1.94 23.36 -18.07
C ALA A 172 -1.22 24.72 -18.13
N GLN A 173 0.09 24.77 -17.86
CA GLN A 173 0.90 26.00 -17.99
C GLN A 173 0.96 26.48 -19.45
N GLU A 174 1.12 25.57 -20.41
CA GLU A 174 1.12 25.88 -21.83
C GLU A 174 -0.23 26.46 -22.28
N LEU A 175 -1.35 25.86 -21.86
CA LEU A 175 -2.69 26.39 -22.16
C LEU A 175 -2.92 27.76 -21.51
N LYS A 176 -2.48 27.94 -20.26
CA LYS A 176 -2.53 29.23 -19.57
C LYS A 176 -1.75 30.32 -20.32
N ALA A 177 -0.56 30.00 -20.83
CA ALA A 177 0.25 30.91 -21.64
C ALA A 177 -0.42 31.28 -22.98
N ARG A 178 -1.28 30.41 -23.51
CA ARG A 178 -2.13 30.66 -24.69
C ARG A 178 -3.44 31.40 -24.37
N GLY A 179 -3.62 31.85 -23.13
CA GLY A 179 -4.85 32.54 -22.70
C GLY A 179 -6.03 31.61 -22.43
N ILE A 180 -5.79 30.32 -22.21
CA ILE A 180 -6.81 29.31 -21.86
C ILE A 180 -6.53 28.83 -20.43
N PRO A 181 -6.87 29.62 -19.40
CA PRO A 181 -6.69 29.19 -18.02
C PRO A 181 -7.54 27.96 -17.72
N LEU A 182 -6.99 27.02 -16.95
CA LEU A 182 -7.68 25.79 -16.56
C LEU A 182 -8.02 25.80 -15.07
N ARG A 183 -9.16 25.20 -14.76
CA ARG A 183 -9.60 24.86 -13.40
C ARG A 183 -9.85 23.37 -13.31
N LEU A 184 -9.47 22.76 -12.19
CA LEU A 184 -9.90 21.42 -11.83
C LEU A 184 -10.94 21.52 -10.71
N GLN A 185 -11.96 20.66 -10.75
CA GLN A 185 -12.91 20.53 -9.66
C GLN A 185 -13.25 19.06 -9.42
N TRP A 186 -13.32 18.69 -8.15
CA TRP A 186 -13.87 17.42 -7.73
C TRP A 186 -15.40 17.39 -7.84
N VAL A 187 -15.94 16.30 -8.36
CA VAL A 187 -17.38 15.99 -8.32
C VAL A 187 -17.59 14.61 -7.70
N PRO A 188 -18.67 14.38 -6.95
CA PRO A 188 -18.90 13.05 -6.41
C PRO A 188 -19.33 12.08 -7.52
N GLY A 189 -18.61 10.96 -7.63
CA GLY A 189 -18.95 9.87 -8.55
C GLY A 189 -20.32 9.25 -8.27
N HIS A 190 -20.89 8.63 -9.31
CA HIS A 190 -22.18 7.92 -9.29
C HIS A 190 -23.36 8.73 -8.73
N CYS A 191 -23.46 9.98 -9.13
CA CYS A 191 -24.46 10.92 -8.61
C CYS A 191 -25.51 11.37 -9.62
N GLY A 192 -25.62 10.72 -10.79
CA GLY A 192 -26.59 11.11 -11.81
C GLY A 192 -26.16 12.30 -12.67
N ASP A 193 -24.89 12.72 -12.61
CA ASP A 193 -24.38 13.76 -13.52
C ASP A 193 -24.16 13.16 -14.92
N PRO A 194 -24.87 13.63 -15.95
CA PRO A 194 -24.81 13.02 -17.29
C PRO A 194 -23.41 13.07 -17.92
N GLY A 195 -22.61 14.08 -17.59
CA GLY A 195 -21.23 14.20 -18.07
C GLY A 195 -20.31 13.19 -17.41
N ASN A 196 -20.42 13.02 -16.09
CA ASN A 196 -19.66 12.00 -15.38
C ASN A 196 -20.05 10.59 -15.81
N GLU A 197 -21.36 10.31 -15.98
CA GLU A 197 -21.84 9.02 -16.46
C GLU A 197 -21.42 8.72 -17.90
N ALA A 198 -21.39 9.75 -18.76
CA ALA A 198 -20.85 9.62 -20.11
C ALA A 198 -19.36 9.30 -20.10
N ALA A 199 -18.57 9.96 -19.24
CA ALA A 199 -17.15 9.68 -19.07
C ALA A 199 -16.91 8.24 -18.61
N ASP A 200 -17.62 7.78 -17.57
CA ASP A 200 -17.55 6.40 -17.04
C ASP A 200 -17.87 5.37 -18.11
N ARG A 201 -18.97 5.56 -18.84
CA ARG A 201 -19.38 4.66 -19.92
C ARG A 201 -18.33 4.59 -21.02
N LEU A 202 -17.75 5.73 -21.41
CA LEU A 202 -16.69 5.77 -22.42
C LEU A 202 -15.39 5.13 -21.92
N ALA A 203 -15.02 5.34 -20.65
CA ALA A 203 -13.86 4.73 -20.03
C ALA A 203 -14.00 3.20 -19.99
N LYS A 204 -15.17 2.68 -19.61
CA LYS A 204 -15.52 1.25 -19.69
C LYS A 204 -15.42 0.71 -21.12
N GLY A 205 -15.87 1.48 -22.10
CA GLY A 205 -15.78 1.13 -23.53
C GLY A 205 -14.37 1.28 -24.14
N ALA A 206 -13.40 1.77 -23.38
CA ALA A 206 -12.00 1.90 -23.78
C ALA A 206 -11.10 0.83 -23.16
N VAL A 207 -11.64 -0.02 -22.28
CA VAL A 207 -10.87 -1.07 -21.61
C VAL A 207 -10.40 -2.10 -22.62
N GLY A 208 -9.09 -2.30 -22.70
CA GLY A 208 -8.46 -3.28 -23.57
C GLY A 208 -7.03 -3.64 -23.13
N PRO A 209 -6.40 -4.62 -23.79
CA PRO A 209 -5.04 -5.03 -23.49
C PRO A 209 -3.99 -4.06 -24.06
N ASP A 210 -4.31 -3.36 -25.15
CA ASP A 210 -3.36 -2.57 -25.92
C ASP A 210 -3.17 -1.18 -25.31
N GLN A 211 -1.93 -0.81 -25.00
CA GLN A 211 -1.61 0.51 -24.46
C GLN A 211 -1.60 1.58 -25.57
N GLU A 212 -2.40 2.64 -25.42
CA GLU A 212 -2.54 3.72 -26.42
C GLU A 212 -1.94 5.07 -25.97
N HIS A 213 -1.03 5.05 -24.98
CA HIS A 213 -0.43 6.26 -24.41
C HIS A 213 1.10 6.17 -24.31
N PRO A 214 1.81 7.31 -24.22
CA PRO A 214 3.27 7.33 -24.22
C PRO A 214 3.92 7.10 -22.84
N PHE A 215 3.13 6.97 -21.77
CA PHE A 215 3.67 6.80 -20.42
C PHE A 215 4.23 5.40 -20.15
N GLN A 216 5.24 5.33 -19.29
CA GLN A 216 5.95 4.11 -18.85
C GLN A 216 5.29 3.47 -17.63
N HIS A 217 5.44 2.16 -17.48
CA HIS A 217 4.84 1.38 -16.40
C HIS A 217 5.19 1.92 -15.00
N LEU A 218 4.26 1.80 -14.07
CA LEU A 218 4.43 2.32 -12.72
C LEU A 218 5.43 1.48 -11.92
N LEU A 219 6.41 2.16 -11.31
CA LEU A 219 7.41 1.55 -10.43
C LEU A 219 6.74 0.93 -9.20
N SER A 220 5.65 1.52 -8.74
CA SER A 220 4.85 1.02 -7.62
C SER A 220 4.22 -0.35 -7.92
N ARG A 221 3.76 -0.57 -9.16
CA ARG A 221 3.14 -1.83 -9.59
C ARG A 221 4.18 -2.94 -9.75
N GLU A 222 5.32 -2.63 -10.38
CA GLU A 222 6.44 -3.58 -10.47
C GLU A 222 6.95 -4.00 -9.09
N LYS A 223 7.14 -3.05 -8.16
CA LYS A 223 7.50 -3.35 -6.76
C LYS A 223 6.44 -4.23 -6.08
N GLY A 224 5.16 -3.98 -6.33
CA GLY A 224 4.06 -4.79 -5.81
C GLY A 224 4.11 -6.23 -6.34
N PHE A 225 4.26 -6.38 -7.65
CA PHE A 225 4.38 -7.68 -8.32
C PHE A 225 5.55 -8.50 -7.77
N ILE A 226 6.74 -7.91 -7.70
CA ILE A 226 7.94 -8.58 -7.17
C ILE A 226 7.72 -9.02 -5.71
N ARG A 227 7.16 -8.14 -4.86
CA ARG A 227 6.87 -8.51 -3.46
C ARG A 227 5.88 -9.67 -3.35
N ASN A 228 4.82 -9.67 -4.14
CA ASN A 228 3.83 -10.74 -4.15
C ASN A 228 4.45 -12.07 -4.59
N ARG A 229 5.32 -12.03 -5.62
CA ARG A 229 6.07 -13.19 -6.08
C ARG A 229 6.98 -13.74 -4.99
N ILE A 230 7.78 -12.89 -4.34
CA ILE A 230 8.66 -13.28 -3.23
C ILE A 230 7.85 -13.92 -2.10
N GLN A 231 6.70 -13.34 -1.74
CA GLN A 231 5.83 -13.91 -0.70
C GLN A 231 5.26 -15.28 -1.09
N LYS A 232 4.88 -15.45 -2.35
CA LYS A 232 4.37 -16.73 -2.87
C LYS A 232 5.46 -17.80 -2.86
N GLU A 233 6.65 -17.49 -3.37
CA GLU A 233 7.81 -18.38 -3.35
C GLU A 233 8.19 -18.75 -1.91
N TRP A 234 8.29 -17.77 -1.01
CA TRP A 234 8.58 -18.00 0.40
C TRP A 234 7.52 -18.91 1.07
N GLY A 235 6.23 -18.69 0.77
CA GLY A 235 5.15 -19.53 1.26
C GLY A 235 5.24 -20.98 0.76
N GLN A 236 5.64 -21.19 -0.49
CA GLN A 236 5.84 -22.52 -1.06
C GLN A 236 7.04 -23.22 -0.41
N GLU A 237 8.18 -22.54 -0.30
CA GLU A 237 9.38 -23.07 0.37
C GLU A 237 9.11 -23.45 1.83
N TRP A 238 8.39 -22.59 2.56
CA TRP A 238 8.02 -22.84 3.96
C TRP A 238 7.14 -24.09 4.12
N LYS A 239 6.17 -24.28 3.22
CA LYS A 239 5.28 -25.45 3.22
C LYS A 239 6.02 -26.74 2.84
N ALA A 240 6.92 -26.67 1.86
CA ALA A 240 7.70 -27.81 1.40
C ALA A 240 8.82 -28.23 2.39
N SER A 241 9.25 -27.32 3.27
CA SER A 241 10.34 -27.58 4.19
C SER A 241 10.00 -28.62 5.26
N LYS A 242 10.83 -29.65 5.35
CA LYS A 242 10.79 -30.66 6.45
C LYS A 242 11.16 -30.06 7.81
N LYS A 243 11.77 -28.87 7.85
CA LYS A 243 12.17 -28.17 9.08
C LYS A 243 11.07 -27.19 9.54
N GLY A 244 11.07 -26.83 10.82
CA GLY A 244 10.15 -25.81 11.37
C GLY A 244 8.78 -26.34 11.82
N GLY A 245 8.60 -27.65 11.93
CA GLY A 245 7.32 -28.27 12.34
C GLY A 245 6.80 -27.78 13.70
N HIS A 246 7.69 -27.54 14.67
CA HIS A 246 7.30 -26.96 15.97
C HIS A 246 6.67 -25.57 15.80
N LEU A 247 7.37 -24.67 15.09
CA LEU A 247 6.90 -23.30 14.86
C LEU A 247 5.60 -23.27 14.06
N ARG A 248 5.39 -24.19 13.10
CA ARG A 248 4.13 -24.34 12.36
C ARG A 248 2.95 -24.75 13.24
N ARG A 249 3.17 -25.53 14.30
CA ARG A 249 2.10 -25.87 15.26
C ARG A 249 1.66 -24.66 16.07
N ILE A 250 2.60 -23.77 16.40
CA ILE A 250 2.33 -22.53 17.14
C ILE A 250 1.67 -21.49 16.23
N ASP A 251 2.12 -21.37 14.98
CA ASP A 251 1.61 -20.39 14.03
C ASP A 251 1.50 -20.99 12.62
N LYS A 252 0.27 -21.41 12.29
CA LYS A 252 -0.07 -22.00 10.99
C LYS A 252 -0.07 -20.98 9.85
N ASP A 253 -0.13 -19.68 10.16
CA ASP A 253 -0.24 -18.60 9.18
C ASP A 253 1.14 -18.14 8.69
N LEU A 254 2.21 -18.82 9.10
CA LEU A 254 3.56 -18.55 8.62
C LEU A 254 3.76 -19.03 7.16
N PRO A 255 4.58 -18.31 6.38
CA PRO A 255 5.23 -17.05 6.74
C PRO A 255 4.27 -15.84 6.70
N SER A 256 4.40 -14.92 7.67
CA SER A 256 3.47 -13.79 7.81
C SER A 256 4.17 -12.46 8.08
N ILE A 257 3.72 -11.39 7.39
CA ILE A 257 4.13 -10.00 7.66
C ILE A 257 3.78 -9.61 9.10
N ARG A 258 2.66 -10.10 9.63
CA ARG A 258 2.24 -9.87 11.02
C ARG A 258 3.29 -10.37 12.00
N THR A 259 3.85 -11.55 11.76
CA THR A 259 4.93 -12.10 12.57
C THR A 259 6.19 -11.24 12.47
N ARG A 260 6.54 -10.75 11.28
CA ARG A 260 7.67 -9.80 11.15
C ARG A 260 7.46 -8.52 11.97
N ARG A 261 6.24 -7.94 11.94
CA ARG A 261 5.91 -6.74 12.73
C ARG A 261 5.98 -7.01 14.23
N MET A 262 5.46 -8.16 14.67
CA MET A 262 5.51 -8.60 16.07
C MET A 262 6.92 -8.67 16.63
N TYR A 263 7.88 -9.21 15.87
CA TYR A 263 9.28 -9.19 16.30
C TYR A 263 9.90 -7.79 16.20
N GLY A 264 9.56 -7.02 15.16
CA GLY A 264 10.12 -5.69 14.92
C GLY A 264 9.66 -4.61 15.90
N SER A 265 8.52 -4.79 16.56
CA SER A 265 8.00 -3.87 17.59
C SER A 265 8.60 -4.12 18.99
N LEU A 266 9.30 -5.24 19.18
CA LEU A 266 9.89 -5.62 20.46
C LEU A 266 11.34 -5.15 20.58
N GLN A 267 11.75 -4.82 21.80
CA GLN A 267 13.17 -4.66 22.13
C GLN A 267 13.94 -5.96 21.87
N ARG A 268 15.24 -5.85 21.55
CA ARG A 268 16.07 -6.99 21.12
C ARG A 268 16.04 -8.18 22.08
N ASN A 269 16.11 -7.92 23.39
CA ASN A 269 16.02 -8.95 24.44
C ASN A 269 14.66 -9.66 24.43
N ARG A 270 13.55 -8.92 24.33
CA ARG A 270 12.20 -9.48 24.26
C ARG A 270 11.94 -10.23 22.95
N ALA A 271 12.48 -9.74 21.82
CA ALA A 271 12.43 -10.44 20.54
C ALA A 271 13.21 -11.77 20.59
N TYR A 272 14.38 -11.78 21.25
CA TYR A 272 15.16 -13.00 21.49
C TYR A 272 14.39 -13.99 22.38
N LEU A 273 13.80 -13.50 23.48
CA LEU A 273 12.97 -14.31 24.36
C LEU A 273 11.78 -14.91 23.62
N LEU A 274 11.07 -14.11 22.83
CA LEU A 274 9.96 -14.59 22.00
C LEU A 274 10.42 -15.66 21.00
N THR A 275 11.60 -15.50 20.41
CA THR A 275 12.18 -16.49 19.50
C THR A 275 12.40 -17.82 20.21
N GLN A 276 12.95 -17.81 21.43
CA GLN A 276 13.12 -19.01 22.24
C GLN A 276 11.78 -19.70 22.54
N LEU A 277 10.77 -18.93 22.96
CA LEU A 277 9.43 -19.44 23.28
C LEU A 277 8.75 -20.05 22.04
N ARG A 278 8.84 -19.39 20.88
CA ARG A 278 8.17 -19.81 19.64
C ARG A 278 8.87 -20.92 18.87
N THR A 279 10.18 -21.02 18.98
CA THR A 279 10.94 -22.07 18.28
C THR A 279 11.22 -23.28 19.16
N GLY A 280 11.13 -23.13 20.48
CA GLY A 280 11.58 -24.13 21.44
C GLY A 280 13.11 -24.18 21.58
N HIS A 281 13.85 -23.44 20.76
CA HIS A 281 15.31 -23.31 20.87
C HIS A 281 15.63 -22.41 22.05
N SER A 282 15.70 -23.00 23.23
CA SER A 282 15.90 -22.31 24.50
C SER A 282 16.94 -23.03 25.35
N TRP A 283 17.34 -22.42 26.46
CA TRP A 283 18.28 -23.02 27.40
C TRP A 283 17.64 -23.94 28.43
N LEU A 284 16.36 -24.28 28.27
CA LEU A 284 15.66 -25.24 29.14
C LEU A 284 16.24 -26.65 29.02
N ALA A 285 16.09 -27.46 30.08
CA ALA A 285 16.71 -28.78 30.17
C ALA A 285 16.38 -29.69 28.98
N SER A 286 15.13 -29.70 28.49
CA SER A 286 14.76 -30.56 27.36
C SER A 286 15.51 -30.25 26.07
N HIS A 287 15.75 -28.96 25.76
CA HIS A 287 16.55 -28.57 24.60
C HIS A 287 18.05 -28.78 24.88
N GLY A 288 18.50 -28.53 26.11
CA GLY A 288 19.88 -28.80 26.55
C GLY A 288 20.27 -30.27 26.38
N LYS A 289 19.43 -31.20 26.84
CA LYS A 289 19.66 -32.65 26.68
C LYS A 289 19.68 -33.09 25.22
N LEU A 290 18.75 -32.57 24.40
CA LEU A 290 18.70 -32.86 22.97
C LEU A 290 20.02 -32.53 22.26
N HIS A 291 20.68 -31.45 22.69
CA HIS A 291 21.97 -31.00 22.15
C HIS A 291 23.18 -31.35 23.02
N GLN A 292 23.03 -32.26 23.99
CA GLN A 292 24.11 -32.76 24.86
C GLN A 292 24.81 -31.67 25.70
N PHE A 293 24.10 -30.58 26.02
CA PHE A 293 24.56 -29.56 26.97
C PHE A 293 24.16 -29.85 28.41
N ARG A 294 23.31 -30.87 28.62
CA ARG A 294 22.87 -31.37 29.95
C ARG A 294 22.66 -32.88 29.87
N GLU A 295 22.84 -33.55 31.00
CA GLU A 295 22.63 -35.01 31.14
C GLU A 295 21.15 -35.40 31.15
N ASP A 296 20.29 -34.53 31.68
CA ASP A 296 18.86 -34.76 31.81
C ASP A 296 18.01 -33.59 31.29
N ASP A 297 16.71 -33.87 31.13
CA ASP A 297 15.67 -32.97 30.65
C ASP A 297 14.77 -32.48 31.79
N LYS A 298 15.21 -32.58 33.04
CA LYS A 298 14.37 -32.38 34.21
C LYS A 298 14.36 -30.93 34.68
N CYS A 299 13.17 -30.47 35.04
CA CYS A 299 12.95 -29.26 35.82
C CYS A 299 13.18 -29.58 37.31
N GLU A 300 13.39 -28.56 38.15
CA GLU A 300 13.48 -28.68 39.62
C GLU A 300 12.25 -29.29 40.28
N CYS A 301 11.12 -29.37 39.57
CA CYS A 301 9.92 -30.06 40.04
C CYS A 301 9.86 -31.54 39.60
N GLY A 302 10.88 -32.07 38.92
CA GLY A 302 10.98 -33.45 38.45
C GLY A 302 10.31 -33.78 37.11
N ALA A 303 9.55 -32.84 36.53
CA ALA A 303 8.94 -32.98 35.20
C ALA A 303 9.93 -32.60 34.07
N ALA A 304 9.58 -32.89 32.82
CA ALA A 304 10.39 -32.45 31.67
C ALA A 304 10.31 -30.92 31.49
N GLU A 305 11.47 -30.24 31.47
CA GLU A 305 11.56 -28.78 31.36
C GLU A 305 11.37 -28.29 29.92
N THR A 306 10.11 -28.25 29.48
CA THR A 306 9.71 -27.68 28.18
C THR A 306 9.15 -26.26 28.31
N VAL A 307 9.04 -25.53 27.20
CA VAL A 307 8.38 -24.21 27.16
C VAL A 307 6.95 -24.28 27.72
N VAL A 308 6.18 -25.30 27.31
CA VAL A 308 4.81 -25.54 27.80
C VAL A 308 4.80 -25.77 29.30
N HIS A 309 5.71 -26.62 29.79
CA HIS A 309 5.83 -26.88 31.22
C HIS A 309 6.10 -25.60 32.02
N VAL A 310 7.06 -24.77 31.58
CA VAL A 310 7.40 -23.52 32.26
C VAL A 310 6.21 -22.55 32.26
N LEU A 311 5.57 -22.34 31.10
CA LEU A 311 4.45 -21.42 30.95
C LEU A 311 3.18 -21.88 31.69
N ILE A 312 2.85 -23.18 31.69
CA ILE A 312 1.54 -23.70 32.11
C ILE A 312 1.60 -24.56 33.38
N ASP A 313 2.53 -25.51 33.44
CA ASP A 313 2.40 -26.66 34.35
C ASP A 313 3.28 -26.55 35.62
N CYS A 314 4.45 -25.91 35.53
CA CYS A 314 5.46 -25.97 36.58
C CYS A 314 4.94 -25.47 37.92
N PRO A 315 4.87 -26.31 38.98
CA PRO A 315 4.33 -25.89 40.28
C PRO A 315 5.21 -24.85 40.97
N ARG A 316 6.51 -24.84 40.69
CA ARG A 316 7.47 -23.87 41.24
C ARG A 316 7.21 -22.44 40.77
N LEU A 317 6.55 -22.27 39.62
CA LEU A 317 6.23 -20.97 39.04
C LEU A 317 4.76 -20.55 39.27
N LYS A 318 4.05 -21.25 40.18
CA LYS A 318 2.61 -21.01 40.43
C LYS A 318 2.30 -19.57 40.79
N VAL A 319 3.10 -18.94 41.67
CA VAL A 319 2.87 -17.57 42.16
C VAL A 319 2.95 -16.57 41.01
N ILE A 320 4.05 -16.56 40.25
CA ILE A 320 4.19 -15.65 39.10
C ILE A 320 3.18 -15.96 37.98
N ARG A 321 2.72 -17.22 37.86
CA ARG A 321 1.71 -17.62 36.86
C ARG A 321 0.30 -17.11 37.21
N GLN A 322 -0.02 -16.88 38.48
CA GLN A 322 -1.31 -16.29 38.86
C GLN A 322 -1.51 -14.92 38.21
N GLU A 323 -0.46 -14.10 38.20
CA GLU A 323 -0.49 -12.81 37.54
C GLU A 323 -0.62 -12.94 36.01
N LEU A 324 0.10 -13.87 35.40
CA LEU A 324 -0.06 -14.18 33.98
C LEU A 324 -1.51 -14.56 33.64
N ARG A 325 -2.10 -15.49 34.41
CA ARG A 325 -3.50 -15.95 34.25
C ARG A 325 -4.48 -14.79 34.36
N ARG A 326 -4.28 -13.89 35.34
CA ARG A 326 -5.11 -12.70 35.53
C ARG A 326 -5.06 -11.76 34.32
N LYS A 327 -3.87 -11.55 33.74
CA LYS A 327 -3.67 -10.66 32.58
C LYS A 327 -4.24 -11.22 31.28
N ILE A 328 -4.06 -12.52 31.00
CA ILE A 328 -4.42 -13.10 29.69
C ILE A 328 -5.79 -13.79 29.64
N GLY A 329 -6.41 -14.03 30.80
CA GLY A 329 -7.78 -14.58 30.90
C GLY A 329 -7.95 -15.90 30.15
N THR A 330 -8.94 -15.95 29.24
CA THR A 330 -9.32 -17.14 28.48
C THR A 330 -8.26 -17.62 27.49
N ALA A 331 -7.26 -16.80 27.17
CA ALA A 331 -6.12 -17.23 26.35
C ALA A 331 -5.15 -18.14 27.11
N PHE A 332 -5.27 -18.24 28.43
CA PHE A 332 -4.47 -19.16 29.22
C PHE A 332 -4.75 -20.62 28.81
N ASN A 333 -3.69 -21.40 28.59
CA ASN A 333 -3.66 -22.74 27.96
C ASN A 333 -3.70 -22.80 26.43
N ASP A 334 -3.96 -21.70 25.73
CA ASP A 334 -3.74 -21.64 24.28
C ASP A 334 -2.31 -21.15 23.99
N ILE A 335 -1.36 -22.08 23.92
CA ILE A 335 0.05 -21.77 23.60
C ILE A 335 0.18 -20.97 22.28
N SER A 336 -0.68 -21.24 21.29
CA SER A 336 -0.61 -20.52 20.03
C SER A 336 -1.02 -19.07 20.20
N GLY A 337 -2.16 -18.81 20.85
CA GLY A 337 -2.63 -17.46 21.18
C GLY A 337 -1.67 -16.71 22.10
N MET A 338 -1.16 -17.38 23.14
CA MET A 338 -0.16 -16.84 24.07
C MET A 338 1.13 -16.38 23.37
N LEU A 339 1.54 -17.10 22.32
CA LEU A 339 2.75 -16.81 21.56
C LEU A 339 2.47 -16.02 20.26
N GLY A 340 1.31 -15.37 20.20
CA GLY A 340 0.99 -14.38 19.18
C GLY A 340 0.43 -14.95 17.89
N ARG A 341 -0.23 -16.11 17.88
CA ARG A 341 -1.11 -16.47 16.76
C ARG A 341 -2.31 -15.51 16.74
N GLY A 342 -2.60 -14.92 15.58
CA GLY A 342 -3.72 -14.00 15.45
C GLY A 342 -5.04 -14.74 15.60
N SER A 343 -5.98 -14.19 16.37
CA SER A 343 -7.37 -14.64 16.36
C SER A 343 -7.92 -14.45 14.94
N GLN A 344 -8.47 -15.50 14.33
CA GLN A 344 -9.16 -15.36 13.05
C GLN A 344 -10.46 -14.57 13.30
N GLY A 345 -10.45 -13.30 12.94
CA GLY A 345 -11.63 -12.43 12.99
C GLY A 345 -11.32 -11.05 13.55
N LYS A 346 -11.62 -10.03 12.75
CA LYS A 346 -11.39 -8.58 12.94
C LYS A 346 -10.01 -8.10 12.50
N GLU A 347 -9.94 -7.71 11.24
CA GLU A 347 -9.14 -6.56 10.84
C GLU A 347 -9.62 -5.36 11.66
N GLY A 348 -8.92 -5.04 12.75
CA GLY A 348 -9.33 -3.98 13.65
C GLY A 348 -8.27 -3.70 14.70
N LYS A 349 -7.58 -2.56 14.50
CA LYS A 349 -6.61 -1.87 15.37
C LYS A 349 -5.32 -2.62 15.71
N GLU A 350 -4.23 -1.91 15.51
CA GLU A 350 -2.88 -2.27 15.96
C GLU A 350 -2.89 -2.31 17.49
N ASP A 351 -3.14 -3.48 18.07
CA ASP A 351 -2.98 -3.66 19.50
C ASP A 351 -1.51 -3.45 19.85
N ASP A 352 -1.27 -2.43 20.67
CA ASP A 352 0.02 -2.05 21.20
C ASP A 352 0.69 -3.28 21.84
N MET A 353 1.78 -3.74 21.23
CA MET A 353 2.47 -4.96 21.64
C MET A 353 3.36 -4.76 22.88
N GLN A 354 3.27 -3.59 23.53
CA GLN A 354 3.96 -3.26 24.78
C GLN A 354 3.02 -3.34 26.00
N GLY A 355 3.46 -4.08 27.03
CA GLY A 355 2.96 -4.02 28.42
C GLY A 355 1.54 -4.50 28.74
N GLY A 356 0.57 -4.34 27.83
CA GLY A 356 -0.85 -4.67 28.06
C GLY A 356 -1.40 -5.82 27.22
N SER A 357 -0.70 -6.24 26.17
CA SER A 357 -1.13 -7.34 25.29
C SER A 357 -0.88 -8.71 25.90
N ILE A 358 -1.61 -9.74 25.44
CA ILE A 358 -1.39 -11.15 25.81
C ILE A 358 0.09 -11.53 25.66
N LEU A 359 0.70 -11.14 24.54
CA LEU A 359 2.12 -11.38 24.26
C LEU A 359 3.03 -10.65 25.25
N GLY A 360 2.69 -9.40 25.60
CA GLY A 360 3.39 -8.62 26.61
C GLY A 360 3.43 -9.35 27.96
N ALA A 361 2.27 -9.80 28.45
CA ALA A 361 2.15 -10.53 29.71
C ALA A 361 2.94 -11.85 29.72
N VAL A 362 2.94 -12.58 28.60
CA VAL A 362 3.72 -13.83 28.47
C VAL A 362 5.23 -13.55 28.53
N LEU A 363 5.68 -12.48 27.90
CA LEU A 363 7.09 -12.08 27.93
C LEU A 363 7.50 -11.61 29.34
N ASP A 364 6.66 -10.82 30.02
CA ASP A 364 6.91 -10.39 31.40
C ASP A 364 7.03 -11.60 32.34
N PHE A 365 6.14 -12.60 32.18
CA PHE A 365 6.23 -13.86 32.93
C PHE A 365 7.53 -14.61 32.63
N ALA A 366 7.91 -14.71 31.35
CA ALA A 366 9.11 -15.43 30.96
C ALA A 366 10.38 -14.76 31.49
N GLU A 367 10.43 -13.43 31.55
CA GLU A 367 11.49 -12.66 32.21
C GLU A 367 11.48 -12.91 33.73
N ALA A 368 10.33 -12.78 34.40
CA ALA A 368 10.21 -13.00 35.84
C ALA A 368 10.56 -14.44 36.26
N SER A 369 10.34 -15.43 35.38
CA SER A 369 10.69 -16.82 35.65
C SER A 369 12.20 -17.07 35.72
N GLN A 370 13.01 -16.20 35.09
CA GLN A 370 14.47 -16.35 34.92
C GLN A 370 14.91 -17.66 34.23
N ARG A 371 13.98 -18.45 33.66
CA ARG A 371 14.26 -19.76 33.04
C ARG A 371 14.85 -19.66 31.62
N PHE A 372 14.61 -18.56 30.92
CA PHE A 372 14.95 -18.39 29.50
C PHE A 372 16.15 -17.47 29.24
N GLN A 373 17.02 -17.28 30.23
CA GLN A 373 18.17 -16.39 30.10
C GLN A 373 19.24 -16.96 29.18
N SER A 374 19.92 -16.08 28.44
CA SER A 374 21.11 -16.45 27.68
C SER A 374 22.27 -16.72 28.65
N ARG A 375 23.00 -17.83 28.47
CA ARG A 375 24.28 -18.09 29.16
C ARG A 375 25.48 -17.35 28.56
N ALA A 376 25.29 -16.56 27.49
CA ALA A 376 26.34 -15.68 27.02
C ALA A 376 26.65 -14.65 28.13
N PRO A 377 27.93 -14.41 28.48
CA PRO A 377 28.28 -13.40 29.47
C PRO A 377 27.61 -12.09 29.09
N GLN A 378 27.02 -11.41 30.07
CA GLN A 378 26.51 -10.06 29.89
C GLN A 378 27.70 -9.20 29.47
N GLY A 379 27.83 -8.97 28.17
CA GLY A 379 28.84 -8.09 27.61
C GLY A 379 28.63 -6.69 28.15
N ARG A 380 29.68 -6.16 28.77
CA ARG A 380 29.83 -4.77 29.18
C ARG A 380 29.60 -3.81 28.02
#